data_AF-A0A497NXM4-F1
#
_entry.id   AF-A0A497NXM4-F1
#
_cell.length_a   1.000
_cell.length_b   1.000
_cell.length_c   1.000
_cell.angle_alpha   90.00
_cell.angle_beta   90.00
_cell.angle_gamma   90.00
#
_symmetry.space_group_name_H-M   'P 1'
#
loop_
_entity.id
_entity.type
_entity.pdbx_description
1 polymer ?
#
loop_
_entity_poly.entity_id
_entity_poly.type
_entity_poly.pdbx_seq_one_letter_code
_entity_poly.pdbx_strand_id
1 'polypeptide(L)' 'MKMKYYAINWYKCRVWLESGYYDSNEAAEEALSRNNPQIILTQEEMKKVVESVITDFPDLRSKIG' A
#
# COMPACT_ATOMS: atom_id res chain seq x y z
N MET A 1 -13.72 2.96 14.49
CA MET A 1 -13.51 1.58 13.98
C MET A 1 -12.21 1.61 13.20
N LYS A 2 -11.27 0.71 13.47
CA LYS A 2 -9.97 0.72 12.79
C LYS A 2 -10.10 0.28 11.34
N MET A 3 -9.42 0.99 10.45
CA MET A 3 -9.37 0.72 9.01
C MET A 3 -7.99 0.22 8.62
N LYS A 4 -7.90 -0.57 7.55
CA LYS A 4 -6.63 -1.07 7.06
C LYS A 4 -5.95 -0.05 6.15
N TYR A 5 -4.69 0.25 6.45
CA TYR A 5 -3.82 1.10 5.65
C TYR A 5 -2.59 0.34 5.20
N TYR A 6 -1.99 0.81 4.12
CA TYR A 6 -0.82 0.24 3.47
C TYR A 6 0.24 1.31 3.28
N ALA A 7 1.50 0.94 3.41
CA ALA A 7 2.64 1.77 3.03
C ALA A 7 3.41 1.08 1.91
N ILE A 8 3.49 1.72 0.75
CA ILE A 8 4.42 1.32 -0.31
C ILE A 8 5.70 2.12 -0.09
N ASN A 9 6.75 1.44 0.35
CA ASN A 9 8.03 2.05 0.67
C ASN A 9 9.00 1.91 -0.50
N TRP A 10 9.79 2.96 -0.76
CA TRP A 10 10.89 2.94 -1.72
C TRP A 10 12.19 3.38 -1.05
N TYR A 11 13.20 2.51 -1.00
CA TYR A 11 14.51 2.86 -0.49
C TYR A 11 15.62 2.05 -1.16
N LYS A 12 16.70 2.72 -1.61
CA LYS A 12 17.87 2.07 -2.24
C LYS A 12 17.49 1.00 -3.28
N CYS A 13 16.61 1.36 -4.22
CA CYS A 13 16.09 0.48 -5.29
C CYS A 13 15.30 -0.74 -4.81
N ARG A 14 14.87 -0.77 -3.53
CA ARG A 14 13.97 -1.79 -2.99
C ARG A 14 12.60 -1.17 -2.76
N VAL A 15 11.58 -1.91 -3.17
CA VAL A 15 10.18 -1.60 -2.89
C VAL A 15 9.62 -2.71 -2.00
N TRP A 16 8.95 -2.35 -0.91
CA TRP A 16 8.24 -3.29 -0.05
C TRP A 16 6.94 -2.70 0.47
N LEU A 17 6.05 -3.58 0.92
CA LEU A 17 4.74 -3.25 1.45
C LEU A 17 4.72 -3.49 2.96
N GLU A 18 4.27 -2.51 3.73
CA GLU A 18 3.86 -2.66 5.12
C GLU A 18 2.36 -2.39 5.22
N SER A 19 1.68 -2.94 6.24
CA SER A 19 0.25 -2.67 6.46
C SER A 19 -0.12 -2.78 7.93
N GLY A 20 -1.19 -2.09 8.33
CA GLY A 20 -1.71 -2.12 9.69
C GLY A 20 -3.15 -1.60 9.79
N TYR A 21 -3.72 -1.68 10.99
CA TYR A 21 -5.07 -1.20 11.29
C TYR A 21 -5.02 0.03 12.20
N TYR A 22 -5.54 1.16 11.72
CA TYR A 22 -5.43 2.47 12.37
C TYR A 22 -6.78 3.19 12.44
N ASP A 23 -6.91 4.12 13.39
CA ASP A 23 -8.15 4.85 13.61
C ASP A 23 -8.35 6.01 12.62
N SER A 24 -7.27 6.53 12.03
CA SER A 24 -7.31 7.57 10.99
C SER A 24 -6.12 7.46 10.04
N ASN A 25 -6.11 8.28 8.98
CA ASN A 25 -4.99 8.36 8.05
C ASN A 25 -3.75 8.97 8.74
N GLU A 26 -3.93 9.99 9.57
CA GLU A 26 -2.84 10.61 10.34
C GLU A 26 -2.16 9.61 11.28
N ALA A 27 -2.95 8.75 11.95
CA ALA A 27 -2.40 7.70 12.80
C ALA A 27 -1.63 6.63 11.99
N ALA A 28 -2.08 6.33 10.78
CA ALA A 28 -1.37 5.43 9.87
C ALA A 28 -0.07 6.07 9.36
N GLU A 29 -0.11 7.35 8.98
CA GLU A 29 1.08 8.12 8.59
C GLU A 29 2.10 8.15 9.72
N GLU A 30 1.71 8.46 10.96
CA GLU A 30 2.64 8.47 12.09
C GLU A 30 3.29 7.10 12.33
N ALA A 31 2.48 6.03 12.33
CA ALA A 31 2.95 4.69 12.67
C ALA A 31 3.75 4.00 11.56
N LEU A 32 3.39 4.24 10.30
CA LEU A 32 4.04 3.62 9.14
C LEU A 32 5.17 4.49 8.57
N SER A 33 5.28 5.76 8.96
CA SER A 33 6.30 6.63 8.42
C SER A 33 7.72 6.20 8.75
N ARG A 34 8.51 6.09 7.68
CA ARG A 34 9.93 5.81 7.71
C ARG A 34 10.70 6.99 7.11
N ASN A 35 12.01 7.03 7.34
CA ASN A 35 12.90 8.02 6.72
C ASN A 35 13.28 7.63 5.27
N ASN A 36 12.27 7.41 4.42
CA ASN A 36 12.41 7.12 3.00
C ASN A 36 11.18 7.61 2.21
N PRO A 37 11.29 7.77 0.88
CA PRO A 37 10.12 7.95 0.04
C PRO A 37 9.11 6.81 0.26
N GLN A 38 7.86 7.18 0.51
CA GLN A 38 6.77 6.25 0.77
C GLN A 38 5.43 6.88 0.35
N ILE A 39 4.44 6.05 0.13
CA ILE A 39 3.05 6.47 -0.06
C ILE A 39 2.19 5.65 0.90
N ILE A 40 1.38 6.35 1.71
CA ILE A 40 0.38 5.75 2.57
C ILE A 40 -0.94 5.70 1.80
N LEU A 41 -1.60 4.55 1.81
CA LEU A 41 -2.81 4.28 1.06
C LEU A 41 -3.86 3.65 1.97
N THR A 42 -5.10 4.10 1.83
CA THR A 42 -6.26 3.37 2.33
C THR A 42 -6.41 2.03 1.61
N GLN A 43 -7.23 1.13 2.17
CA GLN A 43 -7.58 -0.12 1.49
C GLN A 43 -8.23 0.09 0.12
N GLU A 44 -9.03 1.14 -0.06
CA GLU A 44 -9.68 1.42 -1.34
C GLU A 44 -8.69 1.91 -2.40
N GLU A 45 -7.74 2.77 -2.02
CA GLU A 45 -6.70 3.24 -2.93
C GLU A 45 -5.75 2.11 -3.31
N MET A 46 -5.37 1.25 -2.35
CA MET A 46 -4.53 0.09 -2.63
C MET A 46 -5.19 -0.87 -3.63
N LYS A 47 -6.51 -1.07 -3.54
CA LYS A 47 -7.26 -1.85 -4.54
C LYS A 47 -7.14 -1.24 -5.94
N LYS A 48 -7.29 0.08 -6.06
CA LYS A 48 -7.15 0.78 -7.35
C LYS A 48 -5.74 0.63 -7.93
N VAL A 49 -4.71 0.70 -7.09
CA VAL A 49 -3.32 0.43 -7.51
C VAL A 49 -3.19 -0.99 -8.07
N VAL A 50 -3.69 -1.99 -7.35
CA VAL A 50 -3.66 -3.39 -7.78
C VAL A 50 -4.44 -3.59 -9.09
N GLU A 51 -5.64 -3.02 -9.21
CA GLU A 51 -6.45 -3.09 -10.44
C GLU A 51 -5.74 -2.46 -11.64
N SER A 52 -5.09 -1.31 -11.45
CA SER A 52 -4.27 -0.67 -12.49
C SER A 52 -3.11 -1.57 -12.92
N VAL A 53 -2.37 -2.12 -11.96
CA VAL A 53 -1.23 -3.02 -12.24
C VAL A 53 -1.69 -4.28 -12.98
N ILE A 54 -2.82 -4.87 -12.62
CA ILE A 54 -3.35 -6.05 -13.32
C ILE A 54 -3.83 -5.68 -14.73
N THR A 55 -4.36 -4.48 -14.91
CA THR A 55 -4.79 -4.00 -16.24
C THR A 55 -3.59 -3.85 -17.18
N ASP A 56 -2.49 -3.29 -16.68
CA ASP A 56 -1.25 -3.13 -17.44
C ASP A 56 -0.47 -4.44 -17.62
N PHE A 57 -0.59 -5.36 -16.65
CA PHE A 57 0.09 -6.66 -16.63
C PHE A 57 -0.90 -7.81 -16.39
N PRO A 58 -1.72 -8.19 -17.39
CA PRO A 58 -2.82 -9.15 -17.24
C PRO A 58 -2.41 -10.52 -16.71
N ASP A 59 -1.18 -10.96 -17.01
CA ASP A 59 -0.65 -12.25 -16.56
C ASP A 59 -0.62 -12.40 -15.03
N LEU A 60 -0.53 -11.28 -14.30
CA LEU A 60 -0.55 -11.26 -12.85
C LEU A 60 -1.92 -11.62 -12.27
N ARG A 61 -3.00 -11.47 -13.05
CA ARG A 61 -4.37 -11.81 -12.61
C ARG A 61 -4.51 -13.28 -12.22
N SER A 62 -3.75 -14.15 -12.90
CA SER A 62 -3.72 -15.60 -12.63
C SER A 62 -3.11 -15.96 -11.26
N LYS A 63 -2.38 -15.03 -10.62
CA LYS A 63 -1.64 -15.26 -9.37
C LYS A 63 -2.36 -14.74 -8.12
N ILE A 64 -3.58 -14.22 -8.27
CA ILE A 64 -4.38 -13.60 -7.20
C ILE A 64 -5.57 -14.49 -6.80
N GLY A 65 -5.55 -15.76 -7.26
CA GLY A 65 -6.53 -16.79 -6.93
C GLY A 65 -6.25 -17.46 -5.60
#